data_AF-A0A1S2YWH9-F1
#
_entry.id   AF-A0A1S2YWH9-F1
#
_cell.length_a   1.000
_cell.length_b   1.000
_cell.length_c   1.000
_cell.angle_alpha   90.00
_cell.angle_beta   90.00
_cell.angle_gamma   90.00
#
_symmetry.space_group_name_H-M   'P 1'
#
loop_
_entity.id
_entity.type
_entity.pdbx_description
1 polymer ?
#
loop_
_entity_poly.entity_id
_entity_poly.type
_entity_poly.pdbx_seq_one_letter_code
_entity_poly.pdbx_strand_id
1 'polypeptide(L)'
;MADESIKTAFVEIQGRMIETTRKLKQVQNQIRSKETEKKRAFLTMEELKQVPDDTNVYKSIGKTFVLETKATLMNEQENKFKDSEASITSLQSSREYLEKQISEVENNLRELLQQDPGLARQIMSMNV
;
A
#
# COMPACT_ATOMS: atom_id res chain seq x y z
N MET A 1 -2.45 -38.31 15.89
CA MET A 1 -2.19 -38.06 14.45
C MET A 1 -3.10 -36.96 13.91
N ALA A 2 -4.43 -37.00 14.11
CA ALA A 2 -5.33 -35.92 13.67
C ALA A 2 -5.08 -34.57 14.38
N ASP A 3 -4.97 -34.55 15.72
CA ASP A 3 -4.68 -33.32 16.50
C ASP A 3 -3.40 -32.59 16.09
N GLU A 4 -2.35 -33.36 15.74
CA GLU A 4 -1.05 -32.78 15.36
C GLU A 4 -1.09 -32.13 13.98
N SER A 5 -1.87 -32.71 13.04
CA SER A 5 -2.11 -32.11 11.72
C SER A 5 -2.93 -30.82 11.82
N ILE A 6 -3.95 -30.79 12.68
CA ILE A 6 -4.80 -29.61 12.91
C ILE A 6 -4.00 -28.47 13.55
N LYS A 7 -3.18 -28.79 14.55
CA LYS A 7 -2.29 -27.81 15.20
C LYS A 7 -1.27 -27.23 14.22
N THR A 8 -0.72 -28.07 13.34
CA THR A 8 0.22 -27.62 12.29
C THR A 8 -0.47 -26.69 11.29
N ALA A 9 -1.64 -27.08 10.79
CA ALA A 9 -2.45 -26.26 9.89
C ALA A 9 -2.83 -24.90 10.51
N PHE A 10 -3.14 -24.88 11.80
CA PHE A 10 -3.42 -23.64 12.53
C PHE A 10 -2.24 -22.67 12.54
N VAL A 11 -1.03 -23.17 12.86
CA VAL A 11 0.19 -22.34 12.88
C VAL A 11 0.50 -21.80 11.48
N GLU A 12 0.30 -22.61 10.43
CA GLU A 12 0.48 -22.16 9.05
C GLU A 12 -0.53 -21.08 8.64
N ILE A 13 -1.81 -21.24 8.99
CA ILE A 13 -2.87 -20.25 8.72
C ILE A 13 -2.58 -18.94 9.45
N GLN A 14 -2.17 -19.01 10.73
CA GLN A 14 -1.75 -17.82 11.47
C GLN A 14 -0.54 -17.13 10.84
N GLY A 15 0.48 -17.90 10.43
CA GLY A 15 1.65 -17.36 9.74
C GLY A 15 1.27 -16.62 8.46
N ARG A 16 0.41 -17.21 7.63
CA ARG A 16 -0.12 -16.58 6.41
C ARG A 16 -0.93 -15.32 6.73
N MET A 17 -1.78 -15.35 7.76
CA MET A 17 -2.56 -14.18 8.18
C MET A 17 -1.65 -13.00 8.54
N ILE A 18 -0.61 -13.24 9.34
CA ILE A 18 0.35 -12.21 9.76
C ILE A 18 1.10 -11.64 8.55
N GLU A 19 1.58 -12.52 7.66
CA GLU A 19 2.35 -12.11 6.47
C GLU A 19 1.49 -11.28 5.51
N THR A 20 0.29 -11.75 5.17
CA THR A 20 -0.62 -11.05 4.25
C THR A 20 -1.07 -9.71 4.83
N THR A 21 -1.37 -9.64 6.13
CA THR A 21 -1.72 -8.38 6.81
C THR A 21 -0.55 -7.39 6.78
N ARG A 22 0.68 -7.86 6.99
CA ARG A 22 1.88 -7.02 6.89
C ARG A 22 2.07 -6.47 5.47
N LYS A 23 1.92 -7.31 4.44
CA LYS A 23 1.99 -6.88 3.03
C LYS A 23 0.91 -5.85 2.71
N LEU A 24 -0.33 -6.07 3.17
CA LEU A 24 -1.43 -5.13 2.98
C LEU A 24 -1.10 -3.75 3.56
N LYS A 25 -0.60 -3.71 4.80
CA LYS A 25 -0.19 -2.46 5.45
C LYS A 25 0.93 -1.74 4.69
N GLN A 26 1.88 -2.49 4.13
CA GLN A 26 2.95 -1.91 3.30
C GLN A 26 2.37 -1.27 2.02
N VAL A 27 1.49 -1.98 1.31
CA VAL A 27 0.84 -1.46 0.09
C VAL A 27 0.01 -0.22 0.40
N GLN A 28 -0.77 -0.24 1.49
CA GLN A 28 -1.54 0.93 1.92
C GLN A 28 -0.66 2.16 2.20
N ASN A 29 0.50 1.97 2.84
CA ASN A 29 1.45 3.06 3.06
C ASN A 29 2.05 3.59 1.75
N GLN A 30 2.36 2.70 0.80
CA GLN A 30 2.85 3.09 -0.53
C GLN A 30 1.80 3.90 -1.29
N ILE A 31 0.53 3.50 -1.24
CA ILE A 31 -0.59 4.26 -1.84
C ILE A 31 -0.64 5.68 -1.26
N ARG A 32 -0.66 5.82 0.07
CA ARG A 32 -0.70 7.15 0.73
C ARG A 32 0.48 8.04 0.35
N SER A 33 1.68 7.45 0.24
CA SER A 33 2.88 8.16 -0.21
C SER A 33 2.71 8.67 -1.64
N LYS A 34 2.22 7.81 -2.55
CA LYS A 34 1.99 8.18 -3.96
C LYS A 34 0.84 9.15 -4.15
N GLU A 35 -0.21 9.09 -3.34
CA GLU A 35 -1.27 10.10 -3.32
C GLU A 35 -0.74 11.48 -2.92
N THR A 36 0.16 11.52 -1.92
CA THR A 36 0.82 12.76 -1.52
C THR A 36 1.71 13.32 -2.64
N GLU A 37 2.46 12.46 -3.32
CA GLU A 37 3.28 12.83 -4.47
C GLU A 37 2.42 13.35 -5.64
N LYS A 38 1.35 12.64 -6.00
CA LYS A 38 0.36 13.05 -7.02
C LYS A 38 -0.27 14.40 -6.70
N LYS A 39 -0.58 14.67 -5.43
CA LYS A 39 -1.14 15.96 -5.01
C LYS A 39 -0.12 17.09 -5.12
N ARG A 40 1.16 16.85 -4.82
CA ARG A 40 2.23 17.86 -4.82
C ARG A 40 2.66 18.41 -6.20
N ALA A 41 3.11 17.62 -7.17
CA ALA A 41 2.12 17.00 -8.03
C ALA A 41 1.35 18.06 -8.82
N PHE A 42 0.05 17.83 -8.80
CA PHE A 42 -0.99 18.71 -9.26
C PHE A 42 -0.84 20.16 -8.77
N LEU A 43 -0.65 20.39 -7.47
CA LEU A 43 -0.60 21.75 -6.91
C LEU A 43 0.53 22.58 -7.52
N THR A 44 1.73 22.00 -7.69
CA THR A 44 2.86 22.71 -8.33
C THR A 44 2.54 23.09 -9.77
N MET A 45 1.82 22.25 -10.52
CA MET A 45 1.38 22.61 -11.88
C MET A 45 0.39 23.77 -11.86
N GLU A 46 -0.58 23.74 -10.94
CA GLU A 46 -1.58 24.81 -10.83
C GLU A 46 -0.94 26.15 -10.47
N GLU A 47 0.06 26.17 -9.60
CA GLU A 47 0.84 27.38 -9.28
C GLU A 47 1.68 27.84 -10.49
N LEU A 48 2.35 26.92 -11.19
CA LEU A 48 3.13 27.25 -12.39
C LEU A 48 2.25 27.83 -13.50
N LYS A 49 1.01 27.37 -13.65
CA LYS A 49 0.07 27.93 -14.64
C LYS A 49 -0.27 29.40 -14.39
N GLN A 50 -0.28 29.83 -13.12
CA GLN A 50 -0.65 31.20 -12.74
C GLN A 50 0.46 32.23 -13.00
N VAL A 51 1.72 31.80 -13.12
CA VAL A 51 2.82 32.71 -13.41
C VAL A 51 3.01 32.95 -14.92
N PRO A 52 3.41 34.15 -15.37
CA PRO A 52 3.73 34.42 -16.77
C PRO A 52 4.84 33.52 -17.32
N ASP A 53 4.83 33.25 -18.62
CA ASP A 53 5.80 32.35 -19.26
C ASP A 53 7.24 32.88 -19.27
N ASP A 54 7.42 34.20 -19.19
CA ASP A 54 8.72 34.89 -19.10
C ASP A 54 9.28 34.92 -17.66
N THR A 55 8.59 34.29 -16.70
CA THR A 55 9.05 34.25 -15.31
C THR A 55 10.24 33.29 -15.18
N ASN A 56 11.34 33.77 -14.60
CA ASN A 56 12.44 32.91 -14.19
C ASN A 56 11.96 31.90 -13.16
N VAL A 57 11.99 30.61 -13.51
CA VAL A 57 11.61 29.51 -12.62
C VAL A 57 12.83 28.67 -12.29
N TYR A 58 12.86 28.15 -11.07
CA TYR A 58 14.02 27.41 -10.56
C TYR A 58 13.61 26.04 -10.05
N LYS A 59 14.34 25.02 -10.47
CA LYS A 59 14.20 23.65 -9.98
C LYS A 59 15.10 23.42 -8.78
N SER A 60 14.55 22.90 -7.69
CA SER A 60 15.35 22.47 -6.55
C SER A 60 16.07 21.14 -6.82
N ILE A 61 17.39 21.11 -6.62
CA ILE A 61 18.23 19.90 -6.63
C ILE A 61 19.00 19.86 -5.30
N GLY A 62 18.51 19.06 -4.34
CA GLY A 62 19.06 19.03 -2.99
C GLY A 62 18.93 20.40 -2.31
N LYS A 63 20.07 21.04 -2.02
CA LYS A 63 20.13 22.40 -1.43
C LYS A 63 20.34 23.51 -2.47
N THR A 64 20.43 23.16 -3.74
CA THR A 64 20.70 24.10 -4.85
C THR A 64 19.45 24.34 -5.68
N PHE A 65 19.40 25.48 -6.38
CA PHE A 65 18.32 25.86 -7.27
C PHE A 65 18.92 26.16 -8.65
N VAL A 66 18.40 25.52 -9.69
CA VAL A 66 18.88 25.64 -11.07
C VAL A 66 17.81 26.32 -11.90
N LEU A 67 18.21 27.34 -12.67
CA LEU A 67 17.31 28.02 -13.61
C LEU A 67 16.82 27.02 -14.66
N GLU A 68 15.51 26.98 -14.87
CA GLU A 68 14.85 26.11 -15.84
C GLU A 68 13.75 26.87 -16.57
N THR A 69 13.21 26.27 -17.63
CA THR A 69 12.03 26.84 -18.29
C THR A 69 10.75 26.37 -17.61
N LYS A 70 9.71 27.23 -17.63
CA LYS A 70 8.38 26.87 -17.16
C LYS A 70 7.84 25.64 -17.88
N ALA A 71 8.07 25.53 -19.19
CA ALA A 71 7.64 24.40 -19.99
C ALA A 71 8.31 23.08 -19.56
N THR A 72 9.62 23.10 -19.27
CA THR A 72 10.33 21.92 -18.74
C THR A 72 9.74 21.48 -17.41
N LEU A 73 9.60 22.40 -16.46
CA LEU A 73 9.07 22.10 -15.13
C LEU A 73 7.62 21.60 -15.16
N MET A 74 6.78 22.19 -16.01
CA MET A 74 5.40 21.74 -16.22
C MET A 74 5.36 20.29 -16.73
N ASN A 75 6.15 19.96 -17.75
CA ASN A 75 6.22 18.60 -18.29
C ASN A 75 6.72 17.59 -17.26
N GLU A 76 7.76 17.95 -16.49
CA GLU A 76 8.25 17.08 -15.41
C GLU A 76 7.17 16.80 -14.36
N GLN A 77 6.42 17.84 -13.99
CA GLN A 77 5.39 17.73 -12.98
C GLN A 77 4.16 16.95 -13.48
N GLU A 78 3.82 17.09 -14.76
CA GLU A 78 2.81 16.29 -15.43
C GLU A 78 3.19 14.81 -15.51
N ASN A 79 4.44 14.51 -15.88
CA ASN A 79 4.95 13.14 -15.89
C ASN A 79 4.91 12.52 -14.50
N LYS A 80 5.38 13.24 -13.47
CA LYS A 80 5.28 12.79 -12.07
C LYS A 80 3.84 12.51 -11.63
N PHE A 81 2.90 13.34 -12.07
CA PHE A 81 1.48 13.15 -11.79
C PHE A 81 0.96 11.84 -12.41
N LYS A 82 1.23 11.64 -13.71
CA LYS A 82 0.81 10.45 -14.47
C LYS A 82 1.45 9.16 -13.91
N ASP A 83 2.74 9.19 -13.61
CA ASP A 83 3.46 8.06 -13.03
C ASP A 83 2.93 7.69 -11.64
N SER A 84 2.63 8.69 -10.82
CA SER A 84 2.03 8.49 -9.50
C SER A 84 0.62 7.91 -9.61
N GLU A 85 -0.17 8.39 -10.56
CA GLU A 85 -1.51 7.88 -10.84
C GLU A 85 -1.49 6.42 -11.31
N ALA A 86 -0.64 6.09 -12.27
CA ALA A 86 -0.46 4.72 -12.74
C ALA A 86 -0.01 3.78 -11.60
N SER A 87 0.92 4.25 -10.76
CA SER A 87 1.40 3.52 -9.58
C SER A 87 0.27 3.28 -8.57
N ILE A 88 -0.56 4.28 -8.29
CA ILE A 88 -1.71 4.15 -7.39
C ILE A 88 -2.67 3.08 -7.91
N THR A 89 -3.03 3.12 -9.20
CA THR A 89 -3.93 2.14 -9.82
C THR A 89 -3.40 0.71 -9.66
N SER A 90 -2.11 0.49 -9.95
CA SER A 90 -1.47 -0.83 -9.79
C SER A 90 -1.45 -1.31 -8.32
N LEU A 91 -1.14 -0.40 -7.39
CA LEU A 91 -1.12 -0.70 -5.96
C LEU A 91 -2.54 -0.96 -5.41
N GLN A 92 -3.57 -0.29 -5.94
CA GLN A 92 -4.96 -0.55 -5.58
C GLN A 92 -5.39 -1.96 -5.97
N SER A 93 -5.08 -2.41 -7.18
CA SER A 93 -5.34 -3.81 -7.58
C SER A 93 -4.60 -4.81 -6.67
N SER A 94 -3.37 -4.50 -6.29
CA SER A 94 -2.60 -5.32 -5.35
C SER A 94 -3.23 -5.33 -3.94
N ARG A 95 -3.76 -4.19 -3.48
CA ARG A 95 -4.48 -4.06 -2.21
C ARG A 95 -5.72 -4.94 -2.19
N GLU A 96 -6.56 -4.84 -3.22
CA GLU A 96 -7.79 -5.64 -3.34
C GLU A 96 -7.51 -7.13 -3.37
N TYR A 97 -6.44 -7.54 -4.05
CA TYR A 97 -6.00 -8.95 -4.07
C TYR A 97 -5.58 -9.43 -2.67
N LEU A 98 -4.82 -8.63 -1.92
CA LEU A 98 -4.42 -8.96 -0.56
C LEU A 98 -5.61 -8.96 0.41
N GLU A 99 -6.57 -8.06 0.24
CA GLU A 99 -7.81 -8.03 1.02
C GLU A 99 -8.61 -9.33 0.83
N LYS A 100 -8.75 -9.79 -0.42
CA LYS A 100 -9.39 -11.09 -0.71
C LYS A 100 -8.65 -12.26 -0.06
N GLN A 101 -7.32 -12.28 -0.14
CA GLN A 101 -6.52 -13.32 0.52
C GLN A 101 -6.70 -13.32 2.05
N ILE A 102 -6.79 -12.15 2.69
CA ILE A 102 -7.07 -12.10 4.14
C ILE A 102 -8.43 -12.71 4.44
N SER A 103 -9.47 -12.37 3.67
CA SER A 103 -10.79 -12.96 3.85
C SER A 103 -10.80 -14.48 3.65
N GLU A 104 -10.05 -15.00 2.68
CA GLU A 104 -9.88 -16.45 2.48
C GLU A 104 -9.17 -17.12 3.67
N VAL A 105 -8.08 -16.52 4.17
CA VAL A 105 -7.35 -17.02 5.34
C VAL A 105 -8.23 -16.99 6.60
N GLU A 106 -9.05 -15.95 6.78
CA GLU A 106 -10.04 -15.85 7.87
C GLU A 106 -11.11 -16.93 7.78
N ASN A 107 -11.61 -17.23 6.58
CA ASN A 107 -12.59 -18.29 6.39
C ASN A 107 -11.99 -19.67 6.69
N ASN A 108 -10.78 -19.95 6.17
CA ASN A 108 -10.06 -21.20 6.47
C ASN A 108 -9.83 -21.37 7.99
N LEU A 109 -9.49 -20.28 8.69
CA LEU A 109 -9.33 -20.30 10.14
C LEU A 109 -10.64 -20.62 10.86
N ARG A 110 -11.76 -20.02 10.42
CA ARG A 110 -13.09 -20.29 11.00
C ARG A 110 -13.52 -21.74 10.79
N GLU A 111 -13.31 -22.27 9.58
CA GLU A 111 -13.62 -23.67 9.25
C GLU A 111 -12.80 -24.63 10.12
N LEU A 112 -11.50 -24.37 10.30
CA LEU A 112 -10.62 -25.17 11.14
C LEU A 112 -11.11 -25.18 12.61
N LEU A 113 -11.52 -24.03 13.14
CA LEU A 113 -12.04 -23.92 14.51
C LEU A 113 -13.43 -24.58 14.69
N GLN A 114 -14.24 -24.65 13.63
CA GLN A 114 -15.52 -25.36 13.65
C GLN A 114 -15.33 -26.88 13.62
N GLN A 115 -14.32 -27.36 12.91
CA GLN A 115 -13.97 -28.78 12.85
C GLN A 115 -13.46 -29.31 14.19
N ASP A 116 -12.77 -28.48 14.97
CA ASP A 116 -12.28 -28.86 16.31
C ASP A 116 -12.54 -27.76 17.38
N PRO A 117 -13.68 -27.85 18.10
CA PRO A 117 -13.99 -26.97 19.23
C PRO A 117 -13.01 -27.11 20.41
N GLY A 118 -12.26 -28.21 20.51
CA GLY A 118 -11.23 -28.44 21.52
C GLY A 118 -10.02 -27.54 21.32
N LEU A 119 -9.59 -27.37 20.07
CA LEU A 119 -8.54 -26.43 19.67
C LEU A 119 -8.89 -25.00 20.07
N ALA A 120 -10.14 -24.57 19.84
CA ALA A 120 -10.60 -23.23 20.21
C ALA A 120 -10.49 -22.97 21.73
N ARG A 121 -10.84 -23.96 22.56
CA ARG A 121 -10.68 -23.88 24.01
C ARG A 121 -9.21 -23.83 24.43
N GLN A 122 -8.36 -24.62 23.78
CA GLN A 122 -6.94 -24.67 24.08
C GLN A 122 -6.24 -23.35 23.73
N ILE A 123 -6.55 -22.75 22.57
CA ILE A 123 -6.07 -21.43 22.17
C ILE A 123 -6.50 -20.35 23.18
N MET A 124 -7.78 -20.34 23.58
CA MET A 124 -8.28 -19.38 24.58
C MET A 124 -7.61 -19.55 25.96
N SER A 125 -7.22 -20.78 26.32
CA SER A 125 -6.50 -21.05 27.58
C SER A 125 -5.01 -20.71 27.56
N MET A 126 -4.40 -20.61 26.37
CA MET A 126 -2.97 -20.28 26.19
C MET A 126 -2.67 -18.77 26.23
N ASN A 127 -3.70 -17.92 26.18
CA ASN A 127 -3.58 -16.45 26.26
C ASN A 127 -3.77 -15.89 27.68
N VAL A 128 -3.58 -16.71 28.73
CA VAL A 128 -3.52 -16.28 30.14
C VAL A 128 -2.07 -16.29 30.62
#